data_AF-A0A9K3Q4F7-F1
#
_entry.id   AF-A0A9K3Q4F7-F1
#
_cell.length_a   1.000
_cell.length_b   1.000
_cell.length_c   1.000
_cell.angle_alpha   90.00
_cell.angle_beta   90.00
_cell.angle_gamma   90.00
#
_symmetry.space_group_name_H-M   'P 1'
#
loop_
_entity.id
_entity.type
_entity.pdbx_description
1 polymer ?
#
loop_
_entity_poly.entity_id
_entity_poly.type
_entity_poly.pdbx_seq_one_letter_code
_entity_poly.pdbx_strand_id
1 'polypeptide(L)'
;MKTQYRKWLKMKSILFVLRLSVCNSFVVRSHFDPVRRFGSANGSPAVCDKPNKEKFLRHPRSVRLENVRAEYVDTITAATTAPSLALVQSLTETAIYECGNDAGLDALRKLAALCELRIPYDFGNHDNMHKNSIEGSNERLISYIPQLLPQSTREEFLNAVQRMESNEWLSQNPDSVDGLPSLHLNLVSNGEPLFPIEKNIGGQEPKEHEFRLGIQQLYNIVHPFVYNLLLPEAKKMLQKSAKSSATSLRVSDVFLRRYGQNICGRNRNGISAHYDVFSRVTAVVALDDVAADGRNGLFTTALEDESTGQTSNHKALRRFFPLHAGDGVLHTWDVLHGVDVEPGLNRTSLIVWFDDFPENEEEKEPVVSPWLVKHPDNHNDHSVNHILHFVLGSALSNTNVDGETAMCGMEKRIELFLRSASQRNSFALTRMGSLCEEGALTVNGQFLEEKAFDVLEDLRPIAKLPPVLQELCNNQTSSQGLAVRFWMEGAISGNPLAQKALADELMLESTQSGNEQLRILAAVLFSLAAQQGDQSASDSLCRVVELDVVSRGVETEEAFSNSPVVRVANAAVTTSF
;
A
#
# COMPACT_ATOMS: atom_id res chain seq x y z
N MET A 1 -47.99 -0.27 -13.79
CA MET A 1 -47.07 0.46 -12.89
C MET A 1 -46.30 -0.43 -11.92
N LYS A 2 -46.92 -1.30 -11.11
CA LYS A 2 -46.17 -2.18 -10.15
C LYS A 2 -45.26 -3.24 -10.79
N THR A 3 -45.47 -3.59 -12.05
CA THR A 3 -44.63 -4.56 -12.79
C THR A 3 -43.41 -3.94 -13.47
N GLN A 4 -43.35 -2.60 -13.58
CA GLN A 4 -42.23 -1.86 -14.19
C GLN A 4 -41.10 -1.58 -13.18
N TYR A 5 -41.42 -1.45 -11.89
CA TYR A 5 -40.41 -1.29 -10.82
C TYR A 5 -39.57 -2.56 -10.61
N ARG A 6 -40.13 -3.74 -10.91
CA ARG A 6 -39.41 -5.03 -10.83
C ARG A 6 -38.40 -5.27 -11.96
N LYS A 7 -38.41 -4.46 -13.03
CA LYS A 7 -37.48 -4.60 -14.17
C LYS A 7 -36.22 -3.76 -14.04
N TRP A 8 -36.26 -2.66 -13.27
CA TRP A 8 -35.08 -1.89 -12.88
C TRP A 8 -34.12 -2.70 -11.98
N LEU A 9 -34.66 -3.63 -11.17
CA LEU A 9 -33.87 -4.57 -10.36
C LEU A 9 -33.06 -5.60 -11.17
N LYS A 10 -33.24 -5.70 -12.50
CA LYS A 10 -32.55 -6.70 -13.35
C LYS A 10 -31.34 -6.18 -14.14
N MET A 11 -31.13 -4.87 -14.29
CA MET A 11 -29.83 -4.32 -14.72
C MET A 11 -28.79 -4.36 -13.60
N LYS A 12 -29.25 -4.45 -12.34
CA LYS A 12 -28.33 -4.65 -11.23
C LYS A 12 -27.56 -5.95 -11.32
N SER A 13 -28.03 -7.01 -12.00
CA SER A 13 -27.43 -8.36 -11.91
C SER A 13 -26.03 -8.54 -12.52
N ILE A 14 -25.59 -7.70 -13.47
CA ILE A 14 -24.19 -7.67 -13.96
C ILE A 14 -23.33 -6.77 -13.06
N LEU A 15 -23.92 -5.72 -12.45
CA LEU A 15 -23.30 -4.93 -11.39
C LEU A 15 -23.39 -5.57 -9.99
N PHE A 16 -24.16 -6.65 -9.78
CA PHE A 16 -24.45 -7.26 -8.47
C PHE A 16 -23.37 -8.26 -8.07
N VAL A 17 -22.65 -8.80 -9.05
CA VAL A 17 -21.40 -9.54 -8.82
C VAL A 17 -20.28 -8.60 -8.34
N LEU A 18 -20.40 -7.29 -8.61
CA LEU A 18 -19.43 -6.26 -8.20
C LEU A 18 -19.86 -5.44 -6.96
N ARG A 19 -21.07 -5.60 -6.41
CA ARG A 19 -21.67 -4.70 -5.38
C ARG A 19 -22.11 -5.35 -4.06
N LEU A 20 -21.50 -6.45 -3.61
CA LEU A 20 -21.77 -6.99 -2.27
C LEU A 20 -20.64 -6.69 -1.28
N SER A 21 -20.53 -5.43 -0.83
CA SER A 21 -20.26 -5.07 0.58
C SER A 21 -20.38 -3.56 0.79
N VAL A 22 -21.41 -3.09 1.50
CA VAL A 22 -21.48 -1.71 2.02
C VAL A 22 -22.10 -1.74 3.41
N CYS A 23 -21.39 -1.18 4.38
CA CYS A 23 -21.97 -0.56 5.57
C CYS A 23 -21.30 0.80 5.81
N ASN A 24 -22.14 1.78 6.17
CA ASN A 24 -21.82 3.19 6.38
C ASN A 24 -20.75 3.39 7.46
N SER A 25 -19.85 4.36 7.25
CA SER A 25 -19.19 5.11 8.31
C SER A 25 -18.74 6.48 7.79
N PHE A 26 -19.20 7.54 8.44
CA PHE A 26 -18.65 8.90 8.35
C PHE A 26 -17.31 8.92 9.10
N VAL A 27 -16.25 9.48 8.52
CA VAL A 27 -14.91 9.60 9.15
C VAL A 27 -14.38 11.03 9.01
N VAL A 28 -13.71 11.49 10.08
CA VAL A 28 -12.99 12.75 10.21
C VAL A 28 -11.52 12.55 9.79
N ARG A 29 -11.09 13.43 8.87
CA ARG A 29 -9.79 13.75 8.25
C ARG A 29 -8.48 13.17 8.83
N SER A 30 -7.75 12.45 7.97
CA SER A 30 -6.28 12.35 7.93
C SER A 30 -5.75 12.96 6.61
N HIS A 31 -4.48 13.38 6.57
CA HIS A 31 -3.86 14.22 5.52
C HIS A 31 -3.54 13.52 4.16
N PHE A 32 -4.25 12.46 3.79
CA PHE A 32 -4.04 11.75 2.53
C PHE A 32 -5.37 11.38 1.84
N ASP A 33 -6.11 12.39 1.37
CA ASP A 33 -7.24 12.15 0.46
C ASP A 33 -7.44 13.35 -0.49
N PRO A 34 -7.32 13.20 -1.83
CA PRO A 34 -7.56 14.27 -2.78
C PRO A 34 -9.07 14.37 -3.06
N VAL A 35 -9.83 14.97 -2.14
CA VAL A 35 -11.24 15.28 -2.39
C VAL A 35 -11.35 16.66 -3.03
N ARG A 36 -11.51 16.67 -4.37
CA ARG A 36 -11.96 17.83 -5.14
C ARG A 36 -13.27 18.39 -4.57
N ARG A 37 -13.26 19.66 -4.17
CA ARG A 37 -14.48 20.44 -3.95
C ARG A 37 -15.14 20.71 -5.31
N PHE A 38 -16.14 19.93 -5.67
CA PHE A 38 -17.07 20.33 -6.72
C PHE A 38 -17.87 21.54 -6.21
N GLY A 39 -17.58 22.72 -6.79
CA GLY A 39 -18.38 23.92 -6.58
C GLY A 39 -19.78 23.73 -7.18
N SER A 40 -20.80 23.96 -6.36
CA SER A 40 -22.21 23.97 -6.79
C SER A 40 -22.46 25.18 -7.71
N ALA A 41 -22.48 24.96 -9.02
CA ALA A 41 -23.00 25.93 -9.98
C ALA A 41 -24.53 25.80 -10.05
N ASN A 42 -25.25 26.82 -9.56
CA ASN A 42 -26.69 26.98 -9.73
C ASN A 42 -27.00 27.33 -11.19
N GLY A 43 -27.49 26.37 -11.96
CA GLY A 43 -28.08 26.58 -13.28
C GLY A 43 -29.33 25.70 -13.45
N SER A 44 -30.49 26.32 -13.69
CA SER A 44 -31.76 25.61 -13.90
C SER A 44 -31.72 24.77 -15.19
N PRO A 45 -32.23 23.53 -15.21
CA PRO A 45 -32.30 22.76 -16.43
C PRO A 45 -33.52 23.16 -17.26
N ALA A 46 -33.26 23.46 -18.53
CA ALA A 46 -34.28 23.59 -19.56
C ALA A 46 -34.94 22.22 -19.85
N VAL A 47 -36.25 22.27 -20.03
CA VAL A 47 -37.10 21.14 -20.43
C VAL A 47 -36.73 20.72 -21.86
N CYS A 48 -36.32 19.48 -22.04
CA CYS A 48 -36.13 18.87 -23.35
C CYS A 48 -36.98 17.59 -23.46
N ASP A 49 -37.85 17.58 -24.47
CA ASP A 49 -38.80 16.52 -24.80
C ASP A 49 -38.10 15.19 -25.13
N LYS A 50 -38.68 14.08 -24.66
CA LYS A 50 -38.26 12.73 -25.02
C LYS A 50 -39.12 12.19 -26.17
N PRO A 51 -38.52 11.67 -27.26
CA PRO A 51 -39.22 10.75 -28.14
C PRO A 51 -39.14 9.31 -27.64
N ASN A 52 -40.27 8.64 -27.80
CA ASN A 52 -40.57 7.23 -27.60
C ASN A 52 -39.77 6.36 -28.58
N LYS A 53 -39.22 5.21 -28.14
CA LYS A 53 -39.03 4.00 -28.98
C LYS A 53 -38.65 2.77 -28.14
N GLU A 54 -39.54 1.79 -28.18
CA GLU A 54 -39.41 0.43 -27.64
C GLU A 54 -38.75 -0.49 -28.69
N LYS A 55 -37.98 -1.52 -28.26
CA LYS A 55 -38.23 -2.96 -28.54
C LYS A 55 -37.08 -3.93 -28.15
N PHE A 56 -37.47 -5.09 -27.57
CA PHE A 56 -36.81 -6.42 -27.55
C PHE A 56 -35.41 -6.55 -26.88
N LEU A 57 -34.91 -7.64 -26.29
CA LEU A 57 -35.33 -8.99 -25.85
C LEU A 57 -34.30 -9.54 -24.81
N ARG A 58 -34.77 -10.50 -23.99
CA ARG A 58 -34.15 -11.70 -23.33
C ARG A 58 -32.66 -11.77 -22.91
N HIS A 59 -32.48 -12.37 -21.72
CA HIS A 59 -31.25 -12.71 -21.00
C HIS A 59 -30.19 -13.48 -21.82
N PRO A 60 -28.90 -13.13 -21.69
CA PRO A 60 -27.80 -14.01 -22.09
C PRO A 60 -27.52 -15.07 -21.02
N ARG A 61 -27.27 -16.29 -21.50
CA ARG A 61 -26.62 -17.36 -20.75
C ARG A 61 -25.16 -16.97 -20.54
N SER A 62 -24.65 -17.19 -19.33
CA SER A 62 -23.22 -17.22 -18.99
C SER A 62 -22.43 -17.89 -20.14
N VAL A 63 -21.56 -17.11 -20.79
CA VAL A 63 -20.56 -17.61 -21.72
C VAL A 63 -19.50 -18.32 -20.89
N ARG A 64 -19.16 -19.56 -21.26
CA ARG A 64 -18.13 -20.39 -20.62
C ARG A 64 -16.75 -19.73 -20.74
N LEU A 65 -16.38 -18.93 -19.75
CA LEU A 65 -15.00 -18.43 -19.55
C LEU A 65 -14.06 -19.49 -18.93
N GLU A 66 -14.60 -20.65 -18.54
CA GLU A 66 -13.85 -21.73 -17.85
C GLU A 66 -12.69 -22.30 -18.68
N ASN A 67 -12.77 -22.30 -20.02
CA ASN A 67 -11.75 -22.92 -20.87
C ASN A 67 -10.48 -22.08 -21.06
N VAL A 68 -10.57 -20.73 -21.02
CA VAL A 68 -9.40 -19.85 -21.17
C VAL A 68 -8.57 -19.81 -19.87
N ARG A 69 -9.22 -20.08 -18.73
CA ARG A 69 -8.57 -20.15 -17.41
C ARG A 69 -7.54 -21.28 -17.33
N ALA A 70 -7.91 -22.49 -17.77
CA ALA A 70 -7.04 -23.66 -17.62
C ALA A 70 -5.70 -23.48 -18.36
N GLU A 71 -5.72 -23.03 -19.61
CA GLU A 71 -4.51 -22.94 -20.44
C GLU A 71 -3.50 -21.90 -19.94
N TYR A 72 -3.96 -20.74 -19.46
CA TYR A 72 -3.09 -19.68 -18.94
C TYR A 72 -2.63 -19.92 -17.51
N VAL A 73 -3.53 -20.39 -16.64
CA VAL A 73 -3.18 -20.71 -15.25
C VAL A 73 -2.18 -21.85 -15.27
N ASP A 74 -2.38 -22.93 -16.05
CA ASP A 74 -1.46 -24.06 -16.08
C ASP A 74 -0.05 -23.67 -16.55
N THR A 75 0.05 -22.75 -17.52
CA THR A 75 1.35 -22.25 -18.02
C THR A 75 2.08 -21.40 -16.97
N ILE A 76 1.36 -20.61 -16.18
CA ILE A 76 1.94 -19.76 -15.12
C ILE A 76 2.18 -20.56 -13.83
N THR A 77 1.28 -21.47 -13.45
CA THR A 77 1.39 -22.29 -12.23
C THR A 77 2.42 -23.40 -12.34
N ALA A 78 2.77 -23.83 -13.56
CA ALA A 78 3.91 -24.70 -13.78
C ALA A 78 5.25 -24.01 -13.43
N ALA A 79 5.28 -22.67 -13.46
CA ALA A 79 6.41 -21.89 -12.98
C ALA A 79 6.28 -21.69 -11.46
N THR A 80 6.93 -22.55 -10.68
CA THR A 80 7.13 -22.36 -9.23
C THR A 80 7.98 -21.13 -8.90
N THR A 81 8.44 -20.41 -9.91
CA THR A 81 9.32 -19.26 -9.79
C THR A 81 8.52 -17.97 -9.58
N ALA A 82 8.79 -17.33 -8.45
CA ALA A 82 8.57 -15.92 -8.19
C ALA A 82 8.70 -15.03 -9.46
N PRO A 83 7.68 -14.23 -9.85
CA PRO A 83 7.84 -13.30 -10.96
C PRO A 83 8.90 -12.24 -10.63
N SER A 84 9.70 -11.87 -11.62
CA SER A 84 10.70 -10.81 -11.49
C SER A 84 10.08 -9.42 -11.60
N LEU A 85 10.74 -8.43 -11.02
CA LEU A 85 10.34 -7.01 -11.13
C LEU A 85 10.26 -6.57 -12.60
N ALA A 86 11.27 -6.91 -13.41
CA ALA A 86 11.33 -6.56 -14.83
C ALA A 86 10.14 -7.11 -15.63
N LEU A 87 9.70 -8.34 -15.35
CA LEU A 87 8.51 -8.92 -15.99
C LEU A 87 7.25 -8.13 -15.63
N VAL A 88 7.05 -7.85 -14.33
CA VAL A 88 5.86 -7.13 -13.85
C VAL A 88 5.82 -5.70 -14.41
N GLN A 89 6.95 -4.98 -14.41
CA GLN A 89 7.06 -3.65 -15.02
C GLN A 89 6.80 -3.70 -16.52
N SER A 90 7.40 -4.65 -17.26
CA SER A 90 7.19 -4.79 -18.71
C SER A 90 5.72 -5.06 -19.06
N LEU A 91 5.04 -5.91 -18.30
CA LEU A 91 3.60 -6.15 -18.48
C LEU A 91 2.77 -4.90 -18.14
N THR A 92 3.13 -4.18 -17.08
CA THR A 92 2.42 -2.96 -16.67
C THR A 92 2.57 -1.87 -17.72
N GLU A 93 3.79 -1.69 -18.24
CA GLU A 93 4.08 -0.78 -19.34
C GLU A 93 3.35 -1.18 -20.61
N THR A 94 3.34 -2.46 -20.96
CA THR A 94 2.58 -2.98 -22.11
C THR A 94 1.08 -2.69 -21.96
N ALA A 95 0.49 -2.94 -20.78
CA ALA A 95 -0.91 -2.64 -20.53
C ALA A 95 -1.24 -1.14 -20.74
N ILE A 96 -0.35 -0.25 -20.31
CA ILE A 96 -0.50 1.20 -20.43
C ILE A 96 -0.28 1.70 -21.86
N TYR A 97 0.80 1.27 -22.53
CA TYR A 97 1.17 1.75 -23.87
C TYR A 97 0.29 1.16 -24.98
N GLU A 98 -0.09 -0.11 -24.83
CA GLU A 98 -0.93 -0.84 -25.78
C GLU A 98 -2.41 -0.83 -25.32
N CYS A 99 -2.82 0.26 -24.66
CA CYS A 99 -4.13 0.37 -24.01
C CYS A 99 -5.30 0.13 -25.00
N GLY A 100 -6.21 -0.77 -24.63
CA GLY A 100 -7.39 -1.10 -25.42
C GLY A 100 -7.17 -2.06 -26.60
N ASN A 101 -5.93 -2.45 -26.91
CA ASN A 101 -5.64 -3.46 -27.93
C ASN A 101 -5.38 -4.85 -27.33
N ASP A 102 -5.21 -5.87 -28.18
CA ASP A 102 -5.10 -7.25 -27.72
C ASP A 102 -3.84 -7.53 -26.89
N ALA A 103 -2.72 -6.85 -27.16
CA ALA A 103 -1.49 -6.98 -26.38
C ALA A 103 -1.64 -6.39 -24.98
N GLY A 104 -2.22 -5.19 -24.86
CA GLY A 104 -2.52 -4.58 -23.57
C GLY A 104 -3.52 -5.40 -22.74
N LEU A 105 -4.55 -5.96 -23.39
CA LEU A 105 -5.52 -6.84 -22.73
C LEU A 105 -4.91 -8.16 -22.26
N ASP A 106 -4.01 -8.76 -23.03
CA ASP A 106 -3.26 -9.95 -22.61
C ASP A 106 -2.34 -9.65 -21.41
N ALA A 107 -1.65 -8.51 -21.44
CA ALA A 107 -0.82 -8.06 -20.31
C ALA A 107 -1.64 -7.87 -19.02
N LEU A 108 -2.82 -7.24 -19.11
CA LEU A 108 -3.73 -7.09 -17.95
C LEU A 108 -4.17 -8.44 -17.39
N ARG A 109 -4.52 -9.41 -18.23
CA ARG A 109 -4.92 -10.76 -17.76
C ARG A 109 -3.76 -11.48 -17.07
N LYS A 110 -2.55 -11.37 -17.62
CA LYS A 110 -1.34 -11.94 -17.01
C LYS A 110 -1.05 -11.32 -15.64
N LEU A 111 -1.12 -9.98 -15.54
CA LEU A 111 -0.95 -9.28 -14.27
C LEU A 111 -2.01 -9.69 -13.24
N ALA A 112 -3.27 -9.80 -13.66
CA ALA A 112 -4.36 -10.27 -12.80
C ALA A 112 -4.04 -11.66 -12.23
N ALA A 113 -3.65 -12.61 -13.10
CA ALA A 113 -3.27 -13.96 -12.68
C ALA A 113 -2.08 -13.96 -11.71
N LEU A 114 -1.05 -13.14 -11.97
CA LEU A 114 0.10 -13.00 -11.09
C LEU A 114 -0.27 -12.39 -9.72
N CYS A 115 -1.22 -11.46 -9.67
CA CYS A 115 -1.70 -10.84 -8.43
C CYS A 115 -2.51 -11.80 -7.53
N GLU A 116 -3.00 -12.92 -8.07
CA GLU A 116 -3.64 -13.98 -7.28
C GLU A 116 -2.62 -14.96 -6.67
N LEU A 117 -1.37 -14.94 -7.13
CA LEU A 117 -0.33 -15.82 -6.58
C LEU A 117 0.07 -15.35 -5.18
N ARG A 118 -0.18 -16.22 -4.18
CA ARG A 118 0.34 -16.08 -2.82
C ARG A 118 1.57 -16.97 -2.67
N ILE A 119 2.74 -16.39 -2.95
CA ILE A 119 4.02 -17.10 -2.98
C ILE A 119 4.69 -17.00 -1.60
N PRO A 120 5.11 -18.12 -0.99
CA PRO A 120 5.83 -18.08 0.29
C PRO A 120 7.22 -17.46 0.10
N TYR A 121 7.66 -16.72 1.12
CA TYR A 121 9.03 -16.25 1.25
C TYR A 121 9.94 -17.41 1.63
N ASP A 122 11.09 -17.50 0.96
CA ASP A 122 12.07 -18.55 1.20
C ASP A 122 13.23 -18.01 2.04
N PHE A 123 13.22 -18.34 3.34
CA PHE A 123 14.28 -17.96 4.27
C PHE A 123 15.64 -18.60 3.92
N GLY A 124 15.68 -19.74 3.21
CA GLY A 124 16.92 -20.46 2.92
C GLY A 124 17.72 -19.87 1.74
N ASN A 125 17.05 -19.24 0.79
CA ASN A 125 17.72 -18.62 -0.37
C ASN A 125 18.43 -17.30 -0.01
N HIS A 126 17.96 -16.57 1.00
CA HIS A 126 18.53 -15.28 1.38
C HIS A 126 19.97 -15.40 1.92
N ASP A 127 20.25 -16.44 2.71
CA ASP A 127 21.60 -16.73 3.21
C ASP A 127 22.62 -16.97 2.09
N ASN A 128 22.17 -17.39 0.90
CA ASN A 128 23.03 -17.58 -0.26
C ASN A 128 23.20 -16.29 -1.07
N MET A 129 22.20 -15.41 -1.12
CA MET A 129 22.32 -14.12 -1.81
C MET A 129 23.32 -13.19 -1.10
N HIS A 130 23.30 -13.15 0.23
CA HIS A 130 24.24 -12.32 1.01
C HIS A 130 25.71 -12.69 0.85
N LYS A 131 26.03 -13.93 0.45
CA LYS A 131 27.44 -14.32 0.22
C LYS A 131 28.05 -13.68 -1.03
N ASN A 132 27.22 -13.18 -1.94
CA ASN A 132 27.65 -12.63 -3.23
C ASN A 132 27.52 -11.09 -3.30
N SER A 133 26.82 -10.46 -2.34
CA SER A 133 26.71 -9.00 -2.30
C SER A 133 28.05 -8.37 -1.93
N ILE A 134 28.46 -7.39 -2.74
CA ILE A 134 29.73 -6.66 -2.60
C ILE A 134 29.82 -6.06 -1.19
N GLU A 135 30.96 -6.27 -0.51
CA GLU A 135 31.27 -5.65 0.78
C GLU A 135 31.05 -4.13 0.71
N GLY A 136 29.94 -3.64 1.27
CA GLY A 136 29.66 -2.21 1.34
C GLY A 136 28.21 -1.77 1.11
N SER A 137 27.32 -2.59 0.54
CA SER A 137 25.91 -2.24 0.46
C SER A 137 25.26 -2.27 1.85
N ASN A 138 24.36 -1.32 2.13
CA ASN A 138 23.57 -1.33 3.36
C ASN A 138 22.71 -2.60 3.34
N GLU A 139 23.09 -3.60 4.13
CA GLU A 139 22.43 -4.90 4.10
C GLU A 139 21.02 -4.76 4.68
N ARG A 140 20.03 -5.00 3.83
CA ARG A 140 18.67 -5.32 4.27
C ARG A 140 18.71 -6.64 4.99
N LEU A 141 18.36 -6.63 6.27
CA LEU A 141 18.42 -7.83 7.09
C LEU A 141 17.01 -8.31 7.36
N ILE A 142 16.78 -9.58 7.08
CA ILE A 142 15.60 -10.33 7.52
C ILE A 142 16.12 -11.53 8.29
N SER A 143 15.61 -11.75 9.51
CA SER A 143 16.03 -12.86 10.36
C SER A 143 14.82 -13.60 10.90
N TYR A 144 14.77 -14.91 10.66
CA TYR A 144 13.74 -15.81 11.18
C TYR A 144 14.11 -16.35 12.57
N ILE A 145 13.16 -16.34 13.50
CA ILE A 145 13.31 -16.83 14.86
C ILE A 145 12.19 -17.85 15.13
N PRO A 146 12.47 -19.16 14.99
CA PRO A 146 11.47 -20.18 15.23
C PRO A 146 11.11 -20.25 16.72
N GLN A 147 9.82 -20.44 17.02
CA GLN A 147 9.30 -20.72 18.36
C GLN A 147 9.79 -19.75 19.45
N LEU A 148 9.87 -18.46 19.11
CA LEU A 148 10.19 -17.38 20.04
C LEU A 148 9.24 -17.38 21.25
N LEU A 149 7.94 -17.62 21.01
CA LEU A 149 6.93 -17.74 22.05
C LEU A 149 6.45 -19.19 22.20
N PRO A 150 6.68 -19.83 23.36
CA PRO A 150 6.17 -21.16 23.66
C PRO A 150 4.64 -21.21 23.59
N GLN A 151 4.09 -22.37 23.22
CA GLN A 151 2.65 -22.57 23.08
C GLN A 151 1.86 -22.14 24.33
N SER A 152 2.30 -22.51 25.54
CA SER A 152 1.61 -22.15 26.78
C SER A 152 1.51 -20.63 26.98
N THR A 153 2.59 -19.91 26.66
CA THR A 153 2.63 -18.44 26.73
C THR A 153 1.67 -17.83 25.71
N ARG A 154 1.59 -18.39 24.49
CA ARG A 154 0.67 -17.91 23.45
C ARG A 154 -0.79 -18.10 23.83
N GLU A 155 -1.13 -19.28 24.35
CA GLU A 155 -2.48 -19.59 24.81
C GLU A 155 -2.90 -18.65 25.95
N GLU A 156 -2.03 -18.44 26.94
CA GLU A 156 -2.27 -17.50 28.03
C GLU A 156 -2.48 -16.07 27.50
N PHE A 157 -1.63 -15.63 26.58
CA PHE A 157 -1.71 -14.31 25.96
C PHE A 157 -3.01 -14.13 25.17
N LEU A 158 -3.36 -15.07 24.28
CA LEU A 158 -4.58 -15.01 23.46
C LEU A 158 -5.85 -15.06 24.31
N ASN A 159 -5.85 -15.82 25.41
CA ASN A 159 -6.96 -15.83 26.37
C ASN A 159 -7.16 -14.45 27.03
N ALA A 160 -6.05 -13.74 27.33
CA ALA A 160 -6.13 -12.37 27.82
C ALA A 160 -6.63 -11.40 26.73
N VAL A 161 -6.14 -11.53 25.49
CA VAL A 161 -6.60 -10.73 24.35
C VAL A 161 -8.10 -10.90 24.12
N GLN A 162 -8.61 -12.13 24.12
CA GLN A 162 -10.04 -12.40 23.90
C GLN A 162 -10.94 -11.69 24.92
N ARG A 163 -10.49 -11.58 26.18
CA ARG A 163 -11.20 -10.80 27.22
C ARG A 163 -11.17 -9.31 26.90
N MET A 164 -10.04 -8.77 26.46
CA MET A 164 -9.91 -7.38 26.03
C MET A 164 -10.81 -7.07 24.81
N GLU A 165 -10.86 -7.98 23.83
CA GLU A 165 -11.71 -7.85 22.64
C GLU A 165 -13.20 -7.87 22.99
N SER A 166 -13.60 -8.74 23.92
CA SER A 166 -14.99 -8.84 24.38
C SER A 166 -15.47 -7.56 25.08
N ASN A 167 -14.53 -6.74 25.56
CA ASN A 167 -14.79 -5.43 26.15
C ASN A 167 -14.63 -4.26 25.15
N GLU A 168 -14.41 -4.56 23.86
CA GLU A 168 -14.23 -3.58 22.78
C GLU A 168 -13.03 -2.62 23.01
N TRP A 169 -11.98 -3.09 23.68
CA TRP A 169 -10.83 -2.24 24.05
C TRP A 169 -9.76 -2.10 22.97
N LEU A 170 -9.90 -2.73 21.80
CA LEU A 170 -8.97 -2.52 20.70
C LEU A 170 -9.05 -1.08 20.17
N SER A 171 -7.89 -0.49 19.88
CA SER A 171 -7.82 0.87 19.33
C SER A 171 -8.54 0.97 18.00
N GLN A 172 -9.34 2.02 17.85
CA GLN A 172 -10.03 2.36 16.59
C GLN A 172 -9.42 3.59 15.91
N ASN A 173 -8.28 4.07 16.42
CA ASN A 173 -7.60 5.21 15.82
C ASN A 173 -7.20 4.85 14.38
N PRO A 174 -7.34 5.80 13.43
CA PRO A 174 -6.82 5.63 12.08
C PRO A 174 -5.35 5.26 12.13
N ASP A 175 -4.98 4.22 11.39
CA ASP A 175 -3.59 3.86 11.18
C ASP A 175 -2.91 4.89 10.27
N SER A 176 -1.65 5.20 10.54
CA SER A 176 -0.90 6.21 9.80
C SER A 176 -0.57 5.79 8.36
N VAL A 177 -0.59 4.50 8.03
CA VAL A 177 -0.25 4.00 6.70
C VAL A 177 -1.42 4.09 5.74
N ASP A 178 -2.63 3.72 6.18
CA ASP A 178 -3.82 3.59 5.32
C ASP A 178 -5.07 4.30 5.83
N GLY A 179 -5.02 4.93 6.99
CA GLY A 179 -6.16 5.63 7.60
C GLY A 179 -7.26 4.69 8.12
N LEU A 180 -7.12 3.37 8.00
CA LEU A 180 -8.09 2.41 8.49
C LEU A 180 -7.90 2.17 10.00
N PRO A 181 -8.92 1.75 10.76
CA PRO A 181 -8.82 1.55 12.22
C PRO A 181 -7.72 0.56 12.60
N SER A 182 -6.77 0.94 13.45
CA SER A 182 -5.54 0.17 13.71
C SER A 182 -5.76 -1.21 14.34
N LEU A 183 -6.82 -1.36 15.16
CA LEU A 183 -7.13 -2.57 15.92
C LEU A 183 -5.93 -3.11 16.71
N HIS A 184 -5.16 -2.20 17.32
CA HIS A 184 -4.00 -2.53 18.14
C HIS A 184 -4.26 -2.37 19.66
N LEU A 185 -3.37 -2.95 20.46
CA LEU A 185 -3.21 -2.68 21.89
C LEU A 185 -1.74 -2.42 22.19
N ASN A 186 -1.41 -1.23 22.72
CA ASN A 186 -0.05 -0.89 23.13
C ASN A 186 0.24 -1.45 24.52
N LEU A 187 1.38 -2.12 24.68
CA LEU A 187 1.88 -2.68 25.93
C LEU A 187 3.07 -1.89 26.47
N VAL A 188 3.93 -1.42 25.56
CA VAL A 188 5.11 -0.59 25.81
C VAL A 188 5.08 0.56 24.83
N SER A 189 5.45 1.76 25.28
CA SER A 189 5.70 2.90 24.40
C SER A 189 6.89 3.72 24.88
N ASN A 190 7.72 4.17 23.94
CA ASN A 190 8.97 4.88 24.21
C ASN A 190 9.90 4.14 25.20
N GLY A 191 9.89 2.81 25.15
CA GLY A 191 10.69 1.91 25.99
C GLY A 191 10.10 1.61 27.37
N GLU A 192 9.00 2.27 27.75
CA GLU A 192 8.38 2.13 29.06
C GLU A 192 7.05 1.36 28.98
N PRO A 193 6.69 0.54 29.99
CA PRO A 193 5.37 -0.08 30.05
C PRO A 193 4.28 0.99 30.05
N LEU A 194 3.24 0.81 29.21
CA LEU A 194 2.15 1.79 29.08
C LEU A 194 1.48 2.08 30.44
N PHE A 195 1.37 1.05 31.29
CA PHE A 195 0.94 1.15 32.67
C PHE A 195 1.97 0.48 33.57
N PRO A 196 2.84 1.24 34.25
CA PRO A 196 3.80 0.67 35.19
C PRO A 196 3.09 0.00 36.37
N ILE A 197 3.80 -0.90 37.06
CA ILE A 197 3.29 -1.62 38.24
C ILE A 197 3.12 -0.62 39.40
N GLU A 198 2.03 0.14 39.40
CA GLU A 198 1.75 1.13 40.44
C GLU A 198 1.19 0.49 41.72
N LYS A 199 1.61 1.04 42.86
CA LYS A 199 1.08 0.67 44.18
C LYS A 199 -0.23 1.43 44.41
N ASN A 200 -1.37 0.77 44.21
CA ASN A 200 -2.72 1.20 44.62
C ASN A 200 -3.08 2.67 44.27
N ILE A 201 -3.48 2.92 43.03
CA ILE A 201 -4.14 4.18 42.66
C ILE A 201 -5.60 4.12 43.13
N GLY A 202 -5.88 4.65 44.31
CA GLY A 202 -7.26 4.83 44.78
C GLY A 202 -8.01 5.83 43.90
N GLY A 203 -9.23 5.49 43.46
CA GLY A 203 -10.17 6.43 42.85
C GLY A 203 -10.40 6.35 41.34
N GLN A 204 -9.91 5.33 40.64
CA GLN A 204 -10.19 5.15 39.20
C GLN A 204 -11.53 4.47 38.93
N GLU A 205 -12.12 4.72 37.75
CA GLU A 205 -13.32 3.99 37.31
C GLU A 205 -13.01 2.49 37.15
N PRO A 206 -13.94 1.58 37.52
CA PRO A 206 -13.72 0.14 37.46
C PRO A 206 -13.26 -0.36 36.08
N LYS A 207 -13.80 0.20 34.99
CA LYS A 207 -13.44 -0.19 33.62
C LYS A 207 -12.02 0.20 33.23
N GLU A 208 -11.56 1.39 33.63
CA GLU A 208 -10.20 1.83 33.38
C GLU A 208 -9.21 0.95 34.15
N HIS A 209 -9.55 0.61 35.40
CA HIS A 209 -8.73 -0.28 36.21
C HIS A 209 -8.60 -1.67 35.58
N GLU A 210 -9.70 -2.27 35.11
CA GLU A 210 -9.68 -3.57 34.42
C GLU A 210 -8.88 -3.53 33.11
N PHE A 211 -9.01 -2.45 32.32
CA PHE A 211 -8.21 -2.26 31.10
C PHE A 211 -6.71 -2.22 31.43
N ARG A 212 -6.30 -1.42 32.42
CA ARG A 212 -4.90 -1.33 32.88
C ARG A 212 -4.36 -2.68 33.33
N LEU A 213 -5.14 -3.41 34.14
CA LEU A 213 -4.77 -4.77 34.58
C LEU A 213 -4.62 -5.73 33.40
N GLY A 214 -5.49 -5.63 32.39
CA GLY A 214 -5.41 -6.43 31.17
C GLY A 214 -4.14 -6.15 30.37
N ILE A 215 -3.79 -4.88 30.15
CA ILE A 215 -2.54 -4.47 29.48
C ILE A 215 -1.32 -4.93 30.28
N GLN A 216 -1.32 -4.76 31.60
CA GLN A 216 -0.23 -5.19 32.46
C GLN A 216 -0.05 -6.72 32.46
N GLN A 217 -1.16 -7.48 32.45
CA GLN A 217 -1.12 -8.93 32.31
C GLN A 217 -0.49 -9.33 30.97
N LEU A 218 -0.94 -8.73 29.85
CA LEU A 218 -0.38 -9.01 28.53
C LEU A 218 1.12 -8.70 28.47
N TYR A 219 1.54 -7.54 28.99
CA TYR A 219 2.94 -7.15 29.10
C TYR A 219 3.76 -8.19 29.88
N ASN A 220 3.31 -8.58 31.06
CA ASN A 220 4.02 -9.54 31.92
C ASN A 220 4.25 -10.90 31.24
N ILE A 221 3.29 -11.36 30.43
CA ILE A 221 3.37 -12.63 29.71
C ILE A 221 4.50 -12.59 28.67
N VAL A 222 4.62 -11.50 27.90
CA VAL A 222 5.59 -11.41 26.77
C VAL A 222 6.93 -10.80 27.15
N HIS A 223 7.00 -10.04 28.25
CA HIS A 223 8.18 -9.30 28.67
C HIS A 223 9.47 -10.16 28.69
N PRO A 224 9.50 -11.36 29.31
CA PRO A 224 10.72 -12.18 29.32
C PRO A 224 11.23 -12.54 27.93
N PHE A 225 10.33 -12.78 26.97
CA PHE A 225 10.68 -13.18 25.61
C PHE A 225 11.14 -11.98 24.78
N VAL A 226 10.48 -10.83 24.94
CA VAL A 226 10.85 -9.59 24.23
C VAL A 226 12.23 -9.11 24.68
N TYR A 227 12.47 -8.98 25.98
CA TYR A 227 13.68 -8.34 26.49
C TYR A 227 14.87 -9.31 26.62
N ASN A 228 14.63 -10.58 26.99
CA ASN A 228 15.73 -11.52 27.22
C ASN A 228 16.09 -12.40 26.02
N LEU A 229 15.21 -12.53 25.02
CA LEU A 229 15.46 -13.36 23.82
C LEU A 229 15.48 -12.53 22.55
N LEU A 230 14.41 -11.78 22.28
CA LEU A 230 14.25 -11.07 21.00
C LEU A 230 15.20 -9.87 20.86
N LEU A 231 15.33 -9.03 21.89
CA LEU A 231 16.24 -7.87 21.86
C LEU A 231 17.72 -8.29 21.61
N PRO A 232 18.27 -9.33 22.27
CA PRO A 232 19.60 -9.86 21.93
C PRO A 232 19.74 -10.31 20.47
N GLU A 233 18.74 -11.00 19.90
CA GLU A 233 18.79 -11.42 18.49
C GLU A 233 18.71 -10.21 17.54
N ALA A 234 17.93 -9.17 17.86
CA ALA A 234 17.91 -7.93 17.08
C ALA A 234 19.29 -7.21 17.10
N LYS A 235 19.95 -7.15 18.27
CA LYS A 235 21.32 -6.61 18.38
C LYS A 235 22.32 -7.42 17.55
N LYS A 236 22.25 -8.74 17.66
CA LYS A 236 23.12 -9.67 16.90
C LYS A 236 22.90 -9.56 15.40
N MET A 237 21.66 -9.36 14.95
CA MET A 237 21.33 -9.10 13.54
C MET A 237 22.10 -7.87 13.04
N LEU A 238 22.02 -6.73 13.74
CA LEU A 238 22.73 -5.51 13.33
C LEU A 238 24.26 -5.62 13.43
N GLN A 239 24.78 -6.35 14.42
CA GLN A 239 26.22 -6.55 14.60
C GLN A 239 26.86 -7.33 13.44
N LYS A 240 26.11 -8.22 12.77
CA LYS A 240 26.62 -8.97 11.61
C LYS A 240 26.94 -8.08 10.40
N SER A 241 26.27 -6.94 10.27
CA SER A 241 26.37 -6.04 9.09
C SER A 241 27.65 -5.18 9.04
N ALA A 242 28.68 -5.52 9.82
CA ALA A 242 30.06 -4.98 9.80
C ALA A 242 30.26 -3.45 10.00
N LYS A 243 29.22 -2.61 9.91
CA LYS A 243 29.34 -1.14 9.93
C LYS A 243 28.72 -0.46 11.16
N SER A 244 28.14 -1.20 12.09
CA SER A 244 27.46 -0.60 13.25
C SER A 244 27.99 -1.16 14.57
N SER A 245 28.54 -0.27 15.42
CA SER A 245 28.71 -0.52 16.85
C SER A 245 27.36 -0.47 17.56
N ALA A 246 26.41 -1.31 17.14
CA ALA A 246 25.01 -1.32 17.56
C ALA A 246 24.80 -1.81 19.01
N THR A 247 25.51 -1.21 19.97
CA THR A 247 25.34 -1.49 21.40
C THR A 247 24.09 -0.80 21.98
N SER A 248 23.62 0.26 21.32
CA SER A 248 22.56 1.17 21.82
C SER A 248 21.12 0.76 21.50
N LEU A 249 20.87 -0.35 20.79
CA LEU A 249 19.51 -0.76 20.45
C LEU A 249 18.67 -1.05 21.71
N ARG A 250 17.43 -0.55 21.76
CA ARG A 250 16.45 -0.82 22.82
C ARG A 250 15.10 -1.22 22.24
N VAL A 251 14.21 -1.72 23.10
CA VAL A 251 12.78 -1.86 22.77
C VAL A 251 12.16 -0.46 22.87
N SER A 252 11.43 -0.04 21.85
CA SER A 252 10.73 1.25 21.80
C SER A 252 9.24 1.05 22.03
N ASP A 253 8.58 0.27 21.18
CA ASP A 253 7.16 -0.04 21.32
C ASP A 253 6.93 -1.55 21.26
N VAL A 254 5.93 -2.00 22.02
CA VAL A 254 5.42 -3.37 21.96
C VAL A 254 3.91 -3.27 21.85
N PHE A 255 3.33 -3.82 20.80
CA PHE A 255 1.89 -3.77 20.61
C PHE A 255 1.35 -5.01 19.92
N LEU A 256 0.15 -5.42 20.30
CA LEU A 256 -0.62 -6.42 19.59
C LEU A 256 -1.33 -5.76 18.41
N ARG A 257 -1.43 -6.48 17.29
CA ARG A 257 -2.23 -6.08 16.15
C ARG A 257 -3.11 -7.21 15.63
N ARG A 258 -4.35 -6.87 15.24
CA ARG A 258 -5.37 -7.81 14.76
C ARG A 258 -5.78 -7.52 13.32
N TYR A 259 -5.97 -8.58 12.55
CA TYR A 259 -6.47 -8.57 11.19
C TYR A 259 -7.53 -9.65 11.01
N GLY A 260 -8.59 -9.38 10.28
CA GLY A 260 -9.68 -10.31 10.01
C GLY A 260 -11.04 -9.65 9.90
N GLN A 261 -12.09 -10.46 10.07
CA GLN A 261 -13.48 -10.04 9.91
C GLN A 261 -14.19 -9.89 11.26
N ASN A 262 -15.09 -8.91 11.33
CA ASN A 262 -15.92 -8.63 12.51
C ASN A 262 -15.15 -8.42 13.82
N ILE A 263 -13.90 -7.96 13.75
CA ILE A 263 -13.11 -7.59 14.93
C ILE A 263 -13.67 -6.28 15.47
N CYS A 264 -14.32 -6.33 16.63
CA CYS A 264 -15.08 -5.21 17.20
C CYS A 264 -16.07 -4.60 16.18
N GLY A 265 -16.73 -5.46 15.39
CA GLY A 265 -17.69 -5.03 14.36
C GLY A 265 -17.09 -4.45 13.08
N ARG A 266 -15.77 -4.58 12.87
CA ARG A 266 -15.06 -4.03 11.71
C ARG A 266 -14.28 -5.12 10.95
N ASN A 267 -14.01 -4.84 9.68
CA ASN A 267 -13.16 -5.69 8.84
C ASN A 267 -11.83 -5.00 8.60
N ARG A 268 -10.72 -5.68 8.89
CA ARG A 268 -9.37 -5.23 8.56
C ARG A 268 -8.53 -6.41 8.09
N ASN A 269 -8.44 -6.61 6.79
CA ASN A 269 -7.74 -7.77 6.23
C ASN A 269 -6.27 -7.51 5.94
N GLY A 270 -5.74 -6.31 6.22
CA GLY A 270 -4.36 -6.01 5.92
C GLY A 270 -3.91 -4.60 6.28
N ILE A 271 -2.72 -4.30 5.82
CA ILE A 271 -2.13 -2.96 5.77
C ILE A 271 -1.31 -2.87 4.47
N SER A 272 -1.38 -1.72 3.81
CA SER A 272 -0.63 -1.46 2.58
C SER A 272 0.88 -1.61 2.78
N ALA A 273 1.60 -1.85 1.68
CA ALA A 273 3.05 -1.93 1.72
C ALA A 273 3.67 -0.59 2.16
N HIS A 274 4.63 -0.65 3.07
CA HIS A 274 5.31 0.52 3.64
C HIS A 274 6.73 0.17 4.12
N TYR A 275 7.49 1.21 4.42
CA TYR A 275 8.73 1.11 5.19
C TYR A 275 8.46 1.54 6.62
N ASP A 276 9.20 0.97 7.57
CA ASP A 276 9.12 1.42 8.95
C ASP A 276 9.95 2.69 9.12
N VAL A 277 9.27 3.80 9.41
CA VAL A 277 9.90 5.12 9.46
C VAL A 277 10.50 5.42 10.83
N PHE A 278 9.93 4.85 11.89
CA PHE A 278 10.27 5.18 13.27
C PHE A 278 11.06 4.09 14.00
N SER A 279 10.97 2.84 13.54
CA SER A 279 11.77 1.74 14.06
C SER A 279 13.00 1.51 13.18
N ARG A 280 14.14 1.21 13.80
CA ARG A 280 15.35 0.76 13.10
C ARG A 280 15.25 -0.71 12.71
N VAL A 281 14.67 -1.50 13.61
CA VAL A 281 14.37 -2.92 13.44
C VAL A 281 12.95 -3.15 13.95
N THR A 282 12.21 -4.01 13.25
CA THR A 282 10.88 -4.46 13.66
C THR A 282 10.88 -5.96 13.78
N ALA A 283 10.27 -6.48 14.84
CA ALA A 283 9.88 -7.88 14.94
C ALA A 283 8.37 -8.03 14.76
N VAL A 284 7.99 -9.07 14.02
CA VAL A 284 6.61 -9.54 13.91
C VAL A 284 6.55 -10.98 14.38
N VAL A 285 5.83 -11.23 15.48
CA VAL A 285 5.66 -12.56 16.06
C VAL A 285 4.24 -13.04 15.78
N ALA A 286 4.11 -14.18 15.10
CA ALA A 286 2.81 -14.79 14.82
C ALA A 286 2.24 -15.41 16.11
N LEU A 287 1.00 -15.10 16.47
CA LEU A 287 0.34 -15.70 17.64
C LEU A 287 -0.63 -16.82 17.25
N ASP A 288 -0.95 -16.95 15.96
CA ASP A 288 -1.76 -18.00 15.34
C ASP A 288 -1.11 -18.55 14.06
N ASP A 289 -1.69 -19.61 13.50
CA ASP A 289 -1.16 -20.35 12.34
C ASP A 289 -1.70 -19.83 11.00
N VAL A 290 -2.35 -18.66 10.94
CA VAL A 290 -2.87 -18.12 9.67
C VAL A 290 -1.77 -17.95 8.63
N ALA A 291 -0.55 -17.66 9.07
CA ALA A 291 0.60 -17.43 8.20
C ALA A 291 1.43 -18.69 7.90
N ALA A 292 1.09 -19.85 8.49
CA ALA A 292 1.97 -21.02 8.52
C ALA A 292 2.31 -21.57 7.12
N ASP A 293 1.38 -21.45 6.17
CA ASP A 293 1.56 -21.92 4.79
C ASP A 293 2.28 -20.91 3.88
N GLY A 294 2.63 -19.73 4.40
CA GLY A 294 3.24 -18.66 3.62
C GLY A 294 2.32 -18.16 2.51
N ARG A 295 1.00 -18.14 2.76
CA ARG A 295 0.04 -17.49 1.86
C ARG A 295 -0.59 -16.26 2.45
N ASN A 296 -0.58 -16.10 3.77
CA ASN A 296 -1.35 -15.06 4.45
C ASN A 296 -0.54 -14.22 5.46
N GLY A 297 -0.96 -12.97 5.56
CA GLY A 297 -0.50 -11.92 6.46
C GLY A 297 0.82 -11.27 6.04
N LEU A 298 1.86 -11.25 6.89
CA LEU A 298 3.07 -10.46 6.64
C LEU A 298 3.71 -10.89 5.31
N PHE A 299 3.90 -9.93 4.43
CA PHE A 299 4.62 -10.11 3.19
C PHE A 299 5.71 -9.05 3.06
N THR A 300 6.77 -9.39 2.33
CA THR A 300 7.67 -8.43 1.70
C THR A 300 7.40 -8.42 0.21
N THR A 301 7.77 -7.38 -0.52
CA THR A 301 7.84 -7.47 -1.98
C THR A 301 9.25 -7.86 -2.37
N ALA A 302 9.42 -8.81 -3.29
CA ALA A 302 10.73 -9.19 -3.79
C ALA A 302 11.50 -7.92 -4.19
N LEU A 303 12.58 -7.66 -3.46
CA LEU A 303 13.40 -6.49 -3.65
C LEU A 303 14.39 -6.77 -4.78
N GLU A 304 14.42 -5.80 -5.70
CA GLU A 304 15.56 -5.42 -6.52
C GLU A 304 16.16 -6.47 -7.46
N ASP A 305 16.19 -6.10 -8.73
CA ASP A 305 17.45 -6.29 -9.43
C ASP A 305 18.47 -5.42 -8.68
N GLU A 306 19.32 -6.04 -7.83
CA GLU A 306 20.34 -5.37 -7.00
C GLU A 306 21.19 -4.40 -7.82
N SER A 307 21.26 -4.59 -9.15
CA SER A 307 21.97 -3.69 -10.05
C SER A 307 21.27 -2.34 -10.28
N THR A 308 19.96 -2.23 -10.00
CA THR A 308 19.14 -1.06 -10.37
C THR A 308 18.56 -0.28 -9.19
N GLY A 309 18.45 -0.86 -7.99
CA GLY A 309 17.85 -0.20 -6.83
C GLY A 309 16.36 0.17 -7.01
N GLN A 310 15.64 -0.46 -7.94
CA GLN A 310 14.25 -0.08 -8.18
C GLN A 310 13.30 -0.71 -7.16
N THR A 311 12.30 0.06 -6.72
CA THR A 311 11.24 -0.42 -5.81
C THR A 311 9.91 -0.54 -6.53
N SER A 312 9.14 -1.55 -6.17
CA SER A 312 7.76 -1.72 -6.60
C SER A 312 6.93 -2.26 -5.44
N ASN A 313 5.71 -1.77 -5.27
CA ASN A 313 4.77 -2.34 -4.31
C ASN A 313 3.77 -3.30 -4.97
N HIS A 314 4.02 -3.68 -6.23
CA HIS A 314 3.06 -4.42 -7.03
C HIS A 314 2.68 -5.76 -6.37
N LYS A 315 1.37 -6.04 -6.25
CA LYS A 315 0.87 -7.24 -5.54
C LYS A 315 1.49 -8.57 -6.03
N ALA A 316 1.70 -8.72 -7.34
CA ALA A 316 2.37 -9.89 -7.93
C ALA A 316 3.78 -10.19 -7.36
N LEU A 317 4.47 -9.18 -6.80
CA LEU A 317 5.82 -9.33 -6.25
C LEU A 317 5.83 -9.72 -4.78
N ARG A 318 4.66 -9.84 -4.13
CA ARG A 318 4.56 -10.20 -2.71
C ARG A 318 5.12 -11.60 -2.44
N ARG A 319 5.84 -11.72 -1.34
CA ARG A 319 6.39 -12.95 -0.76
C ARG A 319 5.97 -12.99 0.70
N PHE A 320 5.14 -13.97 1.06
CA PHE A 320 4.53 -14.07 2.38
C PHE A 320 5.40 -14.90 3.31
N PHE A 321 5.73 -14.39 4.48
CA PHE A 321 6.56 -15.12 5.44
C PHE A 321 5.78 -16.31 6.01
N PRO A 322 6.25 -17.56 5.79
CA PRO A 322 5.64 -18.73 6.42
C PRO A 322 6.02 -18.74 7.90
N LEU A 323 5.07 -18.36 8.76
CA LEU A 323 5.28 -18.27 10.21
C LEU A 323 4.26 -19.16 10.93
N HIS A 324 4.73 -20.19 11.62
CA HIS A 324 3.90 -20.92 12.56
C HIS A 324 3.65 -20.06 13.80
N ALA A 325 2.60 -20.43 14.53
CA ALA A 325 2.27 -19.73 15.74
C ALA A 325 3.41 -19.86 16.77
N GLY A 326 3.95 -18.71 17.19
CA GLY A 326 5.10 -18.55 18.07
C GLY A 326 6.40 -18.20 17.36
N ASP A 327 6.45 -18.32 16.04
CA ASP A 327 7.59 -17.87 15.26
C ASP A 327 7.62 -16.34 15.16
N GLY A 328 8.84 -15.80 15.07
CA GLY A 328 9.10 -14.38 14.84
C GLY A 328 9.91 -14.15 13.57
N VAL A 329 9.73 -12.99 12.97
CA VAL A 329 10.63 -12.46 11.94
C VAL A 329 11.07 -11.06 12.35
N LEU A 330 12.37 -10.82 12.30
CA LEU A 330 12.99 -9.49 12.41
C LEU A 330 13.27 -8.96 11.02
N HIS A 331 13.08 -7.67 10.81
CA HIS A 331 13.56 -6.99 9.62
C HIS A 331 14.04 -5.56 9.91
N THR A 332 14.92 -5.04 9.07
CA THR A 332 15.34 -3.64 9.12
C THR A 332 14.29 -2.70 8.50
N TRP A 333 14.42 -1.43 8.83
CA TRP A 333 13.54 -0.32 8.40
C TRP A 333 13.38 -0.19 6.89
N ASP A 334 14.36 -0.63 6.11
CA ASP A 334 14.43 -0.53 4.65
C ASP A 334 13.84 -1.74 3.93
N VAL A 335 13.21 -2.67 4.66
CA VAL A 335 12.44 -3.78 4.08
C VAL A 335 11.02 -3.32 3.78
N LEU A 336 10.68 -3.27 2.49
CA LEU A 336 9.32 -2.95 2.04
C LEU A 336 8.37 -4.11 2.36
N HIS A 337 7.41 -3.89 3.24
CA HIS A 337 6.55 -4.95 3.74
C HIS A 337 5.12 -4.47 3.99
N GLY A 338 4.19 -5.41 4.15
CA GLY A 338 2.79 -5.15 4.49
C GLY A 338 2.11 -6.40 5.03
N VAL A 339 0.80 -6.34 5.23
CA VAL A 339 0.01 -7.48 5.70
C VAL A 339 -1.18 -7.67 4.77
N ASP A 340 -1.41 -8.91 4.31
CA ASP A 340 -2.55 -9.27 3.46
C ASP A 340 -3.10 -10.65 3.87
N VAL A 341 -4.25 -10.64 4.52
CA VAL A 341 -4.97 -11.79 5.06
C VAL A 341 -6.26 -11.99 4.27
N GLU A 342 -6.51 -13.22 3.81
CA GLU A 342 -7.73 -13.51 3.08
C GLU A 342 -9.00 -13.28 3.92
N PRO A 343 -10.09 -12.80 3.31
CA PRO A 343 -11.38 -12.68 3.98
C PRO A 343 -11.81 -13.99 4.62
N GLY A 344 -12.20 -13.94 5.90
CA GLY A 344 -12.67 -15.10 6.67
C GLY A 344 -11.61 -15.68 7.60
N LEU A 345 -10.36 -15.25 7.49
CA LEU A 345 -9.28 -15.58 8.43
C LEU A 345 -9.14 -14.49 9.50
N ASN A 346 -8.64 -14.87 10.68
CA ASN A 346 -8.36 -13.95 11.78
C ASN A 346 -6.92 -14.14 12.25
N ARG A 347 -6.08 -13.13 12.00
CA ARG A 347 -4.68 -13.10 12.34
C ARG A 347 -4.39 -12.15 13.50
N THR A 348 -3.48 -12.57 14.35
CA THR A 348 -2.98 -11.89 15.53
C THR A 348 -1.46 -11.91 15.48
N SER A 349 -0.86 -10.73 15.60
CA SER A 349 0.59 -10.60 15.69
C SER A 349 0.95 -9.78 16.92
N LEU A 350 2.07 -10.11 17.55
CA LEU A 350 2.78 -9.22 18.46
C LEU A 350 3.85 -8.48 17.64
N ILE A 351 3.85 -7.17 17.67
CA ILE A 351 4.81 -6.30 17.00
C ILE A 351 5.73 -5.69 18.04
N VAL A 352 7.03 -5.71 17.77
CA VAL A 352 8.04 -5.07 18.62
C VAL A 352 8.90 -4.16 17.76
N TRP A 353 8.94 -2.89 18.11
CA TRP A 353 9.81 -1.90 17.48
C TRP A 353 11.07 -1.70 18.31
N PHE A 354 12.20 -1.63 17.62
CA PHE A 354 13.49 -1.35 18.21
C PHE A 354 14.07 -0.07 17.61
N ASP A 355 14.61 0.79 18.45
CA ASP A 355 15.29 2.03 18.07
C ASP A 355 16.63 2.17 18.81
N ASP A 356 17.37 3.23 18.49
CA ASP A 356 18.65 3.54 19.12
C ASP A 356 18.44 4.45 20.33
N PHE A 357 19.17 4.17 21.43
CA PHE A 357 19.31 5.13 22.52
C PHE A 357 19.98 6.43 22.03
N PRO A 358 19.47 7.61 22.41
CA PRO A 358 20.28 8.82 22.35
C PRO A 358 21.49 8.64 23.29
N GLU A 359 22.70 8.94 22.81
CA GLU A 359 23.93 8.82 23.62
C GLU A 359 23.96 9.82 24.79
N ASN A 360 23.20 10.92 24.67
CA ASN A 360 23.06 11.95 25.69
C ASN A 360 21.56 12.15 26.01
N GLU A 361 21.13 11.81 27.22
CA GLU A 361 19.75 12.06 27.69
C GLU A 361 19.40 13.57 27.77
N GLU A 362 20.41 14.45 27.78
CA GLU A 362 20.22 15.91 27.85
C GLU A 362 19.94 16.57 26.49
N GLU A 363 20.17 15.87 25.37
CA GLU A 363 19.81 16.39 24.06
C GLU A 363 18.29 16.24 23.87
N LYS A 364 17.60 17.37 23.61
CA LYS A 364 16.17 17.36 23.25
C LYS A 364 15.94 16.29 22.21
N GLU A 365 14.93 15.44 22.45
CA GLU A 365 14.59 14.33 21.55
C GLU A 365 14.63 14.81 20.10
N PRO A 366 15.53 14.25 19.28
CA PRO A 366 15.68 14.71 17.94
C PRO A 366 14.37 14.46 17.20
N VAL A 367 14.03 15.44 16.36
CA VAL A 367 12.81 15.46 15.54
C VAL A 367 12.70 14.22 14.63
N VAL A 368 13.82 13.54 14.39
CA VAL A 368 13.94 12.29 13.62
C VAL A 368 14.84 11.33 14.39
N SER A 369 14.56 10.03 14.32
CA SER A 369 15.34 9.00 15.00
C SER A 369 16.85 9.12 14.67
N PRO A 370 17.75 9.11 15.67
CA PRO A 370 19.17 9.38 15.49
C PRO A 370 19.84 8.51 14.41
N TRP A 371 19.43 7.24 14.32
CA TRP A 371 19.99 6.27 13.37
C TRP A 371 19.76 6.66 11.91
N LEU A 372 18.69 7.38 11.61
CA LEU A 372 18.35 7.82 10.26
C LEU A 372 19.20 9.02 9.82
N VAL A 373 19.63 9.85 10.78
CA VAL A 373 20.47 11.04 10.54
C VAL A 373 21.95 10.68 10.60
N LYS A 374 22.35 9.76 11.48
CA LYS A 374 23.74 9.34 11.71
C LYS A 374 24.30 8.44 10.59
N HIS A 375 23.51 8.07 9.57
CA HIS A 375 23.99 7.23 8.48
C HIS A 375 25.19 7.91 7.79
N PRO A 376 26.42 7.40 7.96
CA PRO A 376 27.66 8.12 7.67
C PRO A 376 28.04 8.13 6.19
N ASP A 377 27.06 7.90 5.31
CA ASP A 377 27.27 7.97 3.87
C ASP A 377 27.45 9.45 3.51
N ASN A 378 28.73 9.84 3.43
CA ASN A 378 29.23 11.09 2.88
C ASN A 378 28.25 11.62 1.84
N HIS A 379 27.68 12.81 2.04
CA HIS A 379 26.75 13.47 1.13
C HIS A 379 27.25 13.63 -0.33
N ASN A 380 28.48 13.20 -0.62
CA ASN A 380 29.13 13.23 -1.93
C ASN A 380 29.12 11.87 -2.66
N ASP A 381 28.69 10.77 -2.05
CA ASP A 381 28.58 9.50 -2.76
C ASP A 381 27.20 9.41 -3.43
N HIS A 382 27.16 9.56 -4.75
CA HIS A 382 25.93 9.47 -5.54
C HIS A 382 25.24 8.10 -5.47
N SER A 383 25.85 7.09 -4.81
CA SER A 383 25.25 5.79 -4.55
C SER A 383 24.31 5.73 -3.34
N VAL A 384 23.96 6.87 -2.71
CA VAL A 384 23.06 6.88 -1.54
C VAL A 384 21.74 6.14 -1.81
N ASN A 385 21.43 5.22 -0.90
CA ASN A 385 20.22 4.41 -0.80
C ASN A 385 18.94 5.27 -0.96
N HIS A 386 18.22 5.15 -2.08
CA HIS A 386 16.95 5.84 -2.32
C HIS A 386 15.88 5.55 -1.26
N ILE A 387 15.90 4.40 -0.58
CA ILE A 387 14.99 4.10 0.51
C ILE A 387 15.29 5.00 1.70
N LEU A 388 16.56 5.23 2.03
CA LEU A 388 16.96 6.17 3.08
C LEU A 388 16.40 7.57 2.82
N HIS A 389 16.56 8.07 1.59
CA HIS A 389 16.03 9.36 1.21
C HIS A 389 14.49 9.43 1.37
N PHE A 390 13.77 8.39 0.94
CA PHE A 390 12.32 8.34 1.09
C PHE A 390 11.89 8.30 2.57
N VAL A 391 12.52 7.45 3.37
CA VAL A 391 12.20 7.27 4.79
C VAL A 391 12.53 8.53 5.59
N LEU A 392 13.67 9.17 5.33
CA LEU A 392 14.02 10.45 5.95
C LEU A 392 13.08 11.57 5.54
N GLY A 393 12.71 11.68 4.26
CA GLY A 393 11.71 12.64 3.79
C GLY A 393 10.35 12.43 4.47
N SER A 394 9.97 11.16 4.67
CA SER A 394 8.73 10.77 5.34
C SER A 394 8.76 11.08 6.84
N ALA A 395 9.87 10.77 7.54
CA ALA A 395 10.05 11.08 8.95
C ALA A 395 9.93 12.59 9.20
N LEU A 396 10.63 13.39 8.39
CA LEU A 396 10.56 14.85 8.44
C LEU A 396 9.17 15.39 8.06
N SER A 397 8.34 14.64 7.34
CA SER A 397 6.97 15.06 7.01
C SER A 397 6.03 15.00 8.22
N ASN A 398 6.34 14.17 9.20
CA ASN A 398 5.53 13.99 10.41
C ASN A 398 5.85 15.01 11.51
N THR A 399 6.76 15.94 11.27
CA THR A 399 7.27 16.83 12.31
C THR A 399 6.55 18.16 12.23
N ASN A 400 5.78 18.46 13.28
CA ASN A 400 5.07 19.73 13.41
C ASN A 400 6.05 20.82 13.84
N VAL A 401 6.86 21.30 12.90
CA VAL A 401 7.72 22.47 13.13
C VAL A 401 6.91 23.70 12.76
N ASP A 402 6.57 24.52 13.75
CA ASP A 402 5.90 25.80 13.53
C ASP A 402 6.91 26.89 13.09
N GLY A 403 6.50 27.81 12.21
CA GLY A 403 7.26 29.03 11.87
C GLY A 403 8.21 28.93 10.66
N GLU A 404 9.17 29.85 10.54
CA GLU A 404 10.09 29.97 9.39
C GLU A 404 10.97 28.72 9.19
N THR A 405 11.26 27.96 10.25
CA THR A 405 11.97 26.69 10.17
C THR A 405 11.19 25.63 9.37
N ALA A 406 9.87 25.75 9.26
CA ALA A 406 9.02 24.85 8.50
C ALA A 406 9.29 24.91 6.99
N MET A 407 9.56 26.10 6.44
CA MET A 407 9.81 26.27 5.00
C MET A 407 11.13 25.63 4.56
N CYS A 408 12.22 25.89 5.29
CA CYS A 408 13.51 25.24 5.03
C CYS A 408 13.41 23.71 5.20
N GLY A 409 12.62 23.24 6.17
CA GLY A 409 12.31 21.82 6.33
C GLY A 409 11.57 21.24 5.12
N MET A 410 10.65 22.00 4.51
CA MET A 410 9.88 21.56 3.34
C MET A 410 10.73 21.37 2.10
N GLU A 411 11.60 22.32 1.77
CA GLU A 411 12.52 22.22 0.64
C GLU A 411 13.41 20.97 0.76
N LYS A 412 14.02 20.76 1.94
CA LYS A 412 14.85 19.58 2.22
C LYS A 412 14.06 18.27 2.04
N ARG A 413 12.80 18.22 2.48
CA ARG A 413 11.92 17.04 2.29
C ARG A 413 11.65 16.75 0.83
N ILE A 414 11.30 17.78 0.06
CA ILE A 414 11.05 17.66 -1.39
C ILE A 414 12.33 17.18 -2.09
N GLU A 415 13.49 17.72 -1.74
CA GLU A 415 14.75 17.28 -2.31
C GLU A 415 15.03 15.80 -2.03
N LEU A 416 14.79 15.33 -0.82
CA LEU A 416 14.93 13.91 -0.47
C LEU A 416 13.99 13.03 -1.31
N PHE A 417 12.74 13.43 -1.48
CA PHE A 417 11.81 12.71 -2.35
C PHE A 417 12.24 12.73 -3.82
N LEU A 418 12.75 13.84 -4.35
CA LEU A 418 13.27 13.93 -5.71
C LEU A 418 14.47 13.00 -5.93
N ARG A 419 15.44 12.96 -4.99
CA ARG A 419 16.59 12.04 -5.05
C ARG A 419 16.18 10.58 -4.99
N SER A 420 15.12 10.28 -4.24
CA SER A 420 14.57 8.92 -4.19
C SER A 420 13.81 8.56 -5.47
N ALA A 421 13.02 9.51 -5.99
CA ALA A 421 12.24 9.36 -7.22
C ALA A 421 13.14 9.19 -8.46
N SER A 422 14.29 9.87 -8.52
CA SER A 422 15.25 9.73 -9.63
C SER A 422 15.86 8.33 -9.73
N GLN A 423 15.81 7.55 -8.64
CA GLN A 423 16.19 6.14 -8.60
C GLN A 423 14.98 5.21 -8.73
N ARG A 424 13.86 5.71 -9.29
CA ARG A 424 12.61 4.96 -9.54
C ARG A 424 11.99 4.36 -8.28
N ASN A 425 12.17 4.97 -7.10
CA ASN A 425 11.43 4.55 -5.92
C ASN A 425 9.94 4.86 -6.11
N SER A 426 9.11 3.83 -6.26
CA SER A 426 7.68 3.94 -6.56
C SER A 426 6.89 4.78 -5.55
N PHE A 427 7.27 4.77 -4.27
CA PHE A 427 6.63 5.60 -3.24
C PHE A 427 7.01 7.06 -3.37
N ALA A 428 8.29 7.34 -3.65
CA ALA A 428 8.77 8.70 -3.87
C ALA A 428 8.15 9.30 -5.13
N LEU A 429 8.05 8.54 -6.23
CA LEU A 429 7.34 8.94 -7.45
C LEU A 429 5.88 9.32 -7.15
N THR A 430 5.16 8.47 -6.41
CA THR A 430 3.77 8.74 -6.02
C THR A 430 3.63 9.99 -5.14
N ARG A 431 4.53 10.14 -4.16
CA ARG A 431 4.53 11.28 -3.25
C ARG A 431 4.87 12.58 -3.99
N MET A 432 5.84 12.55 -4.89
CA MET A 432 6.19 13.70 -5.73
C MET A 432 5.02 14.12 -6.62
N GLY A 433 4.28 13.18 -7.20
CA GLY A 433 3.06 13.51 -7.96
C GLY A 433 2.03 14.26 -7.12
N SER A 434 1.81 13.80 -5.88
CA SER A 434 0.88 14.46 -4.93
C SER A 434 1.37 15.87 -4.55
N LEU A 435 2.67 16.03 -4.28
CA LEU A 435 3.27 17.34 -3.96
C LEU A 435 3.16 18.32 -5.15
N CYS A 436 3.30 17.83 -6.39
CA CYS A 436 3.12 18.64 -7.58
C CYS A 436 1.66 19.09 -7.75
N GLU A 437 0.69 18.20 -7.54
CA GLU A 437 -0.75 18.51 -7.56
C GLU A 437 -1.11 19.55 -6.48
N GLU A 438 -0.54 19.42 -5.28
CA GLU A 438 -0.71 20.37 -4.16
C GLU A 438 -0.05 21.73 -4.41
N GLY A 439 0.71 21.91 -5.49
CA GLY A 439 1.45 23.13 -5.80
C GLY A 439 2.67 23.37 -4.89
N ALA A 440 3.15 22.32 -4.20
CA ALA A 440 4.24 22.40 -3.24
C ALA A 440 5.56 22.86 -3.89
N LEU A 441 5.80 22.54 -5.16
CA LEU A 441 7.00 22.97 -5.87
C LEU A 441 6.98 24.48 -6.18
N THR A 442 5.85 24.99 -6.65
CA THR A 442 5.71 26.41 -7.03
C THR A 442 5.88 27.35 -5.84
N VAL A 443 5.38 26.95 -4.65
CA VAL A 443 5.54 27.72 -3.41
C VAL A 443 7.00 27.81 -2.97
N ASN A 444 7.81 26.79 -3.27
CA ASN A 444 9.20 26.67 -2.82
C ASN A 444 10.24 27.09 -3.88
N GLY A 445 9.79 27.66 -5.00
CA GLY A 445 10.64 28.30 -6.00
C GLY A 445 10.90 27.49 -7.28
N GLN A 446 11.20 28.21 -8.36
CA GLN A 446 11.40 27.67 -9.71
C GLN A 446 12.48 26.56 -9.79
N PHE A 447 13.48 26.62 -8.91
CA PHE A 447 14.58 25.65 -8.88
C PHE A 447 14.13 24.20 -8.63
N LEU A 448 13.19 23.96 -7.71
CA LEU A 448 12.71 22.60 -7.43
C LEU A 448 11.86 22.05 -8.58
N GLU A 449 11.15 22.94 -9.28
CA GLU A 449 10.35 22.59 -10.45
C GLU A 449 11.25 22.18 -11.63
N GLU A 450 12.32 22.93 -11.89
CA GLU A 450 13.34 22.58 -12.89
C GLU A 450 14.01 21.23 -12.56
N LYS A 451 14.40 21.02 -11.29
CA LYS A 451 14.97 19.74 -10.86
C LYS A 451 14.00 18.57 -11.01
N ALA A 452 12.71 18.80 -10.73
CA ALA A 452 11.66 17.80 -10.91
C ALA A 452 11.48 17.45 -12.39
N PHE A 453 11.52 18.45 -13.27
CA PHE A 453 11.48 18.25 -14.72
C PHE A 453 12.68 17.45 -15.22
N ASP A 454 13.90 17.80 -14.80
CA ASP A 454 15.13 17.09 -15.17
C ASP A 454 15.07 15.61 -14.76
N VAL A 455 14.64 15.33 -13.53
CA VAL A 455 14.44 13.95 -13.06
C VAL A 455 13.48 13.19 -13.97
N LEU A 456 12.37 13.80 -14.37
CA LEU A 456 11.40 13.14 -15.24
C LEU A 456 11.92 12.94 -16.67
N GLU A 457 12.70 13.87 -17.22
CA GLU A 457 13.35 13.70 -18.53
C GLU A 457 14.40 12.58 -18.51
N ASP A 458 15.16 12.46 -17.43
CA ASP A 458 16.13 11.37 -17.23
C ASP A 458 15.43 10.01 -17.10
N LEU A 459 14.33 9.95 -16.35
CA LEU A 459 13.54 8.73 -16.21
C LEU A 459 12.88 8.33 -17.53
N ARG A 460 12.18 9.26 -18.17
CA ARG A 460 11.46 9.04 -19.42
C ARG A 460 11.14 10.38 -20.10
N PRO A 461 11.82 10.71 -21.21
CA PRO A 461 11.54 11.93 -21.97
C PRO A 461 10.08 12.01 -22.41
N ILE A 462 9.50 13.22 -22.41
CA ILE A 462 8.09 13.43 -22.78
C ILE A 462 7.74 12.81 -24.14
N ALA A 463 8.65 12.87 -25.11
CA ALA A 463 8.47 12.31 -26.45
C ALA A 463 8.28 10.78 -26.49
N LYS A 464 8.64 10.07 -25.41
CA LYS A 464 8.46 8.63 -25.26
C LYS A 464 7.16 8.25 -24.55
N LEU A 465 6.35 9.21 -24.10
CA LEU A 465 5.05 8.92 -23.48
C LEU A 465 4.00 8.50 -24.53
N PRO A 466 2.92 7.81 -24.14
CA PRO A 466 1.76 7.63 -25.02
C PRO A 466 1.25 8.99 -25.53
N PRO A 467 0.83 9.13 -26.80
CA PRO A 467 0.43 10.43 -27.37
C PRO A 467 -0.62 11.17 -26.54
N VAL A 468 -1.56 10.44 -25.97
CA VAL A 468 -2.62 11.00 -25.12
C VAL A 468 -2.07 11.64 -23.83
N LEU A 469 -0.99 11.09 -23.26
CA LEU A 469 -0.31 11.68 -22.10
C LEU A 469 0.58 12.85 -22.48
N GLN A 470 1.18 12.83 -23.68
CA GLN A 470 1.94 13.98 -24.19
C GLN A 470 1.03 15.20 -24.32
N GLU A 471 -0.15 15.02 -24.93
CA GLU A 471 -1.16 16.08 -25.07
C GLU A 471 -1.64 16.58 -23.70
N LEU A 472 -1.94 15.67 -22.77
CA LEU A 472 -2.34 16.03 -21.42
C LEU A 472 -1.27 16.87 -20.71
N CYS A 473 0.00 16.47 -20.78
CA CYS A 473 1.09 17.22 -20.13
C CYS A 473 1.27 18.62 -20.73
N ASN A 474 1.06 18.78 -22.05
CA ASN A 474 1.22 20.06 -22.74
C ASN A 474 0.07 21.05 -22.49
N ASN A 475 -1.12 20.55 -22.15
CA ASN A 475 -2.32 21.38 -21.93
C ASN A 475 -2.49 21.82 -20.47
N GLN A 476 -1.71 21.27 -19.54
CA GLN A 476 -1.84 21.47 -18.11
C GLN A 476 -0.93 22.59 -17.60
N THR A 477 -1.19 23.06 -16.37
CA THR A 477 -0.19 23.89 -15.66
C THR A 477 1.11 23.09 -15.51
N SER A 478 2.24 23.78 -15.37
CA SER A 478 3.52 23.10 -15.18
C SER A 478 3.49 22.14 -13.99
N SER A 479 2.86 22.52 -12.87
CA SER A 479 2.68 21.67 -11.69
C SER A 479 1.84 20.42 -11.96
N GLN A 480 0.71 20.53 -12.64
CA GLN A 480 -0.18 19.41 -12.92
C GLN A 480 0.42 18.47 -13.98
N GLY A 481 1.11 19.02 -14.98
CA GLY A 481 1.87 18.23 -15.95
C GLY A 481 2.97 17.39 -15.27
N LEU A 482 3.70 17.98 -14.31
CA LEU A 482 4.67 17.23 -13.49
C LEU A 482 4.00 16.14 -12.65
N ALA A 483 2.85 16.42 -12.04
CA ALA A 483 2.10 15.45 -11.25
C ALA A 483 1.73 14.20 -12.07
N VAL A 484 1.13 14.41 -13.24
CA VAL A 484 0.77 13.36 -14.21
C VAL A 484 1.98 12.51 -14.58
N ARG A 485 3.14 13.13 -14.84
CA ARG A 485 4.36 12.41 -15.20
C ARG A 485 4.94 11.58 -14.06
N PHE A 486 4.97 12.11 -12.84
CA PHE A 486 5.41 11.36 -11.67
C PHE A 486 4.48 10.18 -11.37
N TRP A 487 3.16 10.37 -11.45
CA TRP A 487 2.20 9.28 -11.28
C TRP A 487 2.31 8.24 -12.40
N MET A 488 2.63 8.64 -13.64
CA MET A 488 2.88 7.70 -14.73
C MET A 488 4.08 6.78 -14.42
N GLU A 489 5.22 7.35 -14.00
CA GLU A 489 6.38 6.54 -13.59
C GLU A 489 6.06 5.67 -12.37
N GLY A 490 5.35 6.21 -11.37
CA GLY A 490 4.88 5.44 -10.22
C GLY A 490 3.94 4.29 -10.61
N ALA A 491 3.08 4.52 -11.60
CA ALA A 491 2.12 3.55 -12.11
C ALA A 491 2.80 2.40 -12.85
N ILE A 492 3.80 2.70 -13.69
CA ILE A 492 4.65 1.70 -14.36
C ILE A 492 5.44 0.88 -13.34
N SER A 493 5.96 1.52 -12.29
CA SER A 493 6.59 0.83 -11.15
C SER A 493 5.60 0.06 -10.29
N GLY A 494 4.31 0.01 -10.67
CA GLY A 494 3.30 -0.84 -10.08
C GLY A 494 2.66 -0.30 -8.80
N ASN A 495 2.75 1.01 -8.53
CA ASN A 495 2.09 1.61 -7.35
C ASN A 495 0.59 1.87 -7.63
N PRO A 496 -0.35 1.24 -6.89
CA PRO A 496 -1.78 1.40 -7.14
C PRO A 496 -2.30 2.81 -6.82
N LEU A 497 -1.68 3.53 -5.89
CA LEU A 497 -2.06 4.92 -5.60
C LEU A 497 -1.70 5.85 -6.75
N ALA A 498 -0.53 5.65 -7.37
CA ALA A 498 -0.15 6.39 -8.58
C ALA A 498 -1.06 6.06 -9.76
N GLN A 499 -1.37 4.77 -9.95
CA GLN A 499 -2.31 4.31 -10.99
C GLN A 499 -3.68 4.98 -10.82
N LYS A 500 -4.22 4.97 -9.60
CA LYS A 500 -5.51 5.59 -9.28
C LYS A 500 -5.47 7.11 -9.48
N ALA A 501 -4.47 7.81 -8.96
CA ALA A 501 -4.36 9.26 -9.07
C ALA A 501 -4.28 9.71 -10.54
N LEU A 502 -3.46 9.04 -11.36
CA LEU A 502 -3.40 9.30 -12.80
C LEU A 502 -4.74 8.99 -13.49
N ALA A 503 -5.40 7.88 -13.13
CA ALA A 503 -6.70 7.52 -13.70
C ALA A 503 -7.78 8.56 -13.38
N ASP A 504 -7.82 9.09 -12.15
CA ASP A 504 -8.76 10.13 -11.73
C ASP A 504 -8.55 11.42 -12.54
N GLU A 505 -7.30 11.79 -12.84
CA GLU A 505 -6.97 12.94 -13.67
C GLU A 505 -7.39 12.74 -15.14
N LEU A 506 -7.08 11.58 -15.71
CA LEU A 506 -7.50 11.21 -17.05
C LEU A 506 -9.03 11.19 -17.19
N MET A 507 -9.74 10.73 -16.16
CA MET A 507 -11.20 10.76 -16.15
C MET A 507 -11.76 12.18 -16.17
N LEU A 508 -11.17 13.10 -15.40
CA LEU A 508 -11.57 14.50 -15.45
C LEU A 508 -11.42 15.06 -16.85
N GLU A 509 -10.23 14.94 -17.44
CA GLU A 509 -9.94 15.47 -18.77
C GLU A 509 -10.83 14.81 -19.83
N SER A 510 -11.06 13.49 -19.75
CA SER A 510 -11.93 12.76 -20.68
C SER A 510 -13.39 13.21 -20.64
N THR A 511 -13.86 13.66 -19.47
CA THR A 511 -15.23 14.15 -19.29
C THR A 511 -15.38 15.53 -19.91
N GLN A 512 -14.33 16.34 -19.89
CA GLN A 512 -14.32 17.69 -20.47
C GLN A 512 -14.12 17.66 -21.98
N SER A 513 -13.15 16.89 -22.47
CA SER A 513 -12.77 16.81 -23.88
C SER A 513 -13.65 15.84 -24.69
N GLY A 514 -14.28 14.87 -24.02
CA GLY A 514 -14.94 13.74 -24.68
C GLY A 514 -13.98 12.71 -25.27
N ASN A 515 -12.66 12.87 -25.12
CA ASN A 515 -11.65 12.00 -25.73
C ASN A 515 -11.75 10.56 -25.19
N GLU A 516 -12.01 9.63 -26.10
CA GLU A 516 -12.19 8.21 -25.77
C GLU A 516 -10.90 7.55 -25.28
N GLN A 517 -9.74 7.93 -25.84
CA GLN A 517 -8.46 7.30 -25.48
C GLN A 517 -8.09 7.56 -24.01
N LEU A 518 -8.43 8.74 -23.49
CA LEU A 518 -8.30 9.05 -22.06
C LEU A 518 -9.15 8.11 -21.19
N ARG A 519 -10.40 7.82 -21.61
CA ARG A 519 -11.28 6.88 -20.89
C ARG A 519 -10.73 5.45 -20.89
N ILE A 520 -10.20 5.01 -22.03
CA ILE A 520 -9.59 3.67 -22.16
C ILE A 520 -8.38 3.57 -21.23
N LEU A 521 -7.48 4.55 -21.26
CA LEU A 521 -6.30 4.55 -20.40
C LEU A 521 -6.65 4.64 -18.91
N ALA A 522 -7.64 5.46 -18.55
CA ALA A 522 -8.16 5.50 -17.18
C ALA A 522 -8.71 4.14 -16.73
N ALA A 523 -9.45 3.45 -17.61
CA ALA A 523 -9.94 2.10 -17.33
C ALA A 523 -8.80 1.11 -17.12
N VAL A 524 -7.72 1.19 -17.89
CA VAL A 524 -6.52 0.35 -17.70
C VAL A 524 -5.89 0.61 -16.34
N LEU A 525 -5.71 1.88 -15.96
CA LEU A 525 -5.07 2.24 -14.69
C LEU A 525 -5.92 1.87 -13.47
N PHE A 526 -7.23 2.09 -13.50
CA PHE A 526 -8.12 1.58 -12.44
C PHE A 526 -8.13 0.06 -12.39
N SER A 527 -8.03 -0.61 -13.54
CA SER A 527 -7.92 -2.08 -13.60
C SER A 527 -6.66 -2.58 -12.91
N LEU A 528 -5.50 -1.96 -13.20
CA LEU A 528 -4.23 -2.28 -12.56
C LEU A 528 -4.30 -2.05 -11.04
N ALA A 529 -4.87 -0.95 -10.58
CA ALA A 529 -5.00 -0.67 -9.15
C ALA A 529 -5.98 -1.65 -8.45
N ALA A 530 -7.11 -1.97 -9.11
CA ALA A 530 -8.11 -2.89 -8.58
C ALA A 530 -7.56 -4.33 -8.44
N GLN A 531 -6.79 -4.81 -9.40
CA GLN A 531 -6.11 -6.13 -9.32
C GLN A 531 -5.19 -6.26 -8.11
N GLN A 532 -4.69 -5.13 -7.59
CA GLN A 532 -3.80 -5.06 -6.44
C GLN A 532 -4.54 -4.95 -5.10
N GLY A 533 -5.88 -4.94 -5.13
CA GLY A 533 -6.74 -4.88 -3.96
C GLY A 533 -7.25 -3.48 -3.60
N ASP A 534 -7.06 -2.47 -4.45
CA ASP A 534 -7.68 -1.15 -4.25
C ASP A 534 -9.18 -1.20 -4.58
N GLN A 535 -10.00 -1.30 -3.54
CA GLN A 535 -11.46 -1.37 -3.69
C GLN A 535 -12.04 -0.09 -4.32
N SER A 536 -11.46 1.08 -4.02
CA SER A 536 -11.94 2.35 -4.57
C SER A 536 -11.66 2.46 -6.06
N ALA A 537 -10.57 1.85 -6.54
CA ALA A 537 -10.27 1.73 -7.97
C ALA A 537 -11.28 0.82 -8.68
N SER A 538 -11.73 -0.27 -8.05
CA SER A 538 -12.80 -1.13 -8.59
C SER A 538 -14.12 -0.35 -8.76
N ASP A 539 -14.49 0.46 -7.76
CA ASP A 539 -15.67 1.32 -7.84
C ASP A 539 -15.51 2.39 -8.93
N SER A 540 -14.32 2.99 -9.07
CA SER A 540 -14.01 3.92 -10.15
C SER A 540 -14.08 3.26 -11.53
N LEU A 541 -13.55 2.05 -11.70
CA LEU A 541 -13.62 1.29 -12.95
C LEU A 541 -15.08 1.07 -13.39
N CYS A 542 -15.97 0.72 -12.46
CA CYS A 542 -17.40 0.61 -12.74
C CYS A 542 -17.98 1.93 -13.26
N ARG A 543 -17.60 3.07 -12.68
CA ARG A 543 -18.03 4.40 -13.14
C ARG A 543 -17.50 4.73 -14.54
N VAL A 544 -16.26 4.34 -14.87
CA VAL A 544 -15.71 4.53 -16.22
C VAL A 544 -16.51 3.73 -17.25
N VAL A 545 -16.87 2.48 -16.94
CA VAL A 545 -17.72 1.64 -17.79
C VAL A 545 -19.09 2.29 -17.99
N GLU A 546 -19.74 2.76 -16.93
CA GLU A 546 -21.05 3.44 -17.01
C GLU A 546 -20.96 4.69 -17.90
N LEU A 547 -19.92 5.51 -17.73
CA LEU A 547 -19.71 6.71 -18.55
C LEU A 547 -19.50 6.36 -20.03
N ASP A 548 -18.67 5.36 -20.32
CA ASP A 548 -18.37 4.94 -21.69
C ASP A 548 -19.63 4.47 -22.44
N VAL A 549 -20.42 3.60 -21.78
CA VAL A 549 -21.70 3.09 -22.31
C VAL A 549 -22.67 4.21 -22.66
N VAL A 550 -22.80 5.20 -21.77
CA VAL A 550 -23.65 6.38 -22.01
C VAL A 550 -23.10 7.22 -23.16
N SER A 551 -21.79 7.49 -23.18
CA SER A 551 -21.15 8.33 -24.19
C SER A 551 -21.26 7.76 -25.61
N ARG A 552 -21.24 6.42 -25.72
CA ARG A 552 -21.33 5.70 -27.00
C ARG A 552 -22.75 5.37 -27.44
N GLY A 553 -23.76 5.63 -26.59
CA GLY A 553 -25.14 5.25 -26.87
C GLY A 553 -25.30 3.75 -27.08
N VAL A 554 -24.64 2.93 -26.25
CA VAL A 554 -24.66 1.47 -26.39
C VAL A 554 -26.05 0.93 -26.03
N GLU A 555 -26.74 0.39 -27.04
CA GLU A 555 -28.10 -0.18 -26.88
C GLU A 555 -28.13 -1.71 -26.92
N THR A 556 -27.09 -2.35 -27.46
CA THR A 556 -27.03 -3.81 -27.64
C THR A 556 -25.96 -4.45 -26.77
N GLU A 557 -26.17 -5.72 -26.43
CA GLU A 557 -25.17 -6.52 -25.68
C GLU A 557 -23.87 -6.67 -26.46
N GLU A 558 -23.95 -6.88 -27.78
CA GLU A 558 -22.77 -6.96 -28.63
C GLU A 558 -21.96 -5.65 -28.62
N ALA A 559 -22.62 -4.49 -28.73
CA ALA A 559 -21.96 -3.20 -28.63
C ALA A 559 -21.35 -2.95 -27.25
N PHE A 560 -21.98 -3.45 -26.18
CA PHE A 560 -21.44 -3.41 -24.83
C PHE A 560 -20.17 -4.26 -24.72
N SER A 561 -20.22 -5.52 -25.15
CA SER A 561 -19.06 -6.43 -25.12
C SER A 561 -17.91 -5.97 -26.01
N ASN A 562 -18.21 -5.24 -27.09
CA ASN A 562 -17.21 -4.68 -28.01
C ASN A 562 -16.68 -3.30 -27.58
N SER A 563 -17.19 -2.68 -26.51
CA SER A 563 -16.59 -1.45 -25.97
C SER A 563 -15.16 -1.73 -25.50
N PRO A 564 -14.15 -0.94 -25.93
CA PRO A 564 -12.78 -1.10 -25.45
C PRO A 564 -12.66 -0.97 -23.93
N VAL A 565 -13.39 -0.04 -23.31
CA VAL A 565 -13.43 0.14 -21.84
C VAL A 565 -14.00 -1.11 -21.16
N VAL A 566 -15.08 -1.69 -21.70
CA VAL A 566 -15.65 -2.93 -21.17
C VAL A 566 -14.69 -4.11 -21.34
N ARG A 567 -14.01 -4.21 -22.49
CA ARG A 567 -12.99 -5.25 -22.72
C ARG A 567 -11.83 -5.14 -21.73
N VAL A 568 -11.37 -3.93 -21.42
CA VAL A 568 -10.35 -3.65 -20.39
C VAL A 568 -10.85 -4.08 -19.01
N ALA A 569 -12.04 -3.65 -18.61
CA ALA A 569 -12.60 -4.03 -17.31
C ALA A 569 -12.75 -5.56 -17.18
N ASN A 570 -13.21 -6.24 -18.23
CA ASN A 570 -13.31 -7.70 -18.26
C ASN A 570 -11.94 -8.40 -18.21
N ALA A 571 -10.89 -7.81 -18.77
CA ALA A 571 -9.53 -8.33 -18.66
C ALA A 571 -8.97 -8.17 -17.23
N ALA A 572 -9.51 -7.22 -16.46
CA ALA A 572 -9.08 -6.96 -15.09
C ALA A 572 -9.68 -7.91 -14.06
N VAL A 573 -10.92 -8.34 -14.28
CA VAL A 573 -11.65 -9.21 -13.36
C VAL A 573 -11.07 -10.62 -13.42
N THR A 574 -10.38 -11.02 -12.36
CA THR A 574 -10.17 -12.44 -12.06
C THR A 574 -11.54 -13.04 -11.77
N THR A 575 -11.88 -14.16 -12.40
CA THR A 575 -13.19 -14.84 -12.28
C THR A 575 -13.42 -15.48 -10.90
N SER A 576 -12.74 -14.96 -9.87
CA SER A 576 -12.72 -15.44 -8.49
C SER A 576 -13.90 -14.95 -7.64
N PHE A 577 -14.81 -14.13 -8.19
CA PHE A 577 -15.98 -13.58 -7.49
C PHE A 577 -17.19 -14.52 -7.49
#